data_AF-A0A3D0ZN07-F1
#
_entry.id   AF-A0A3D0ZN07-F1
#
_cell.length_a   1.000
_cell.length_b   1.000
_cell.length_c   1.000
_cell.angle_alpha   90.00
_cell.angle_beta   90.00
_cell.angle_gamma   90.00
#
_symmetry.space_group_name_H-M   'P 1'
#
loop_
_entity.id
_entity.type
_entity.pdbx_description
1 polymer ?
#
loop_
_entity_poly.entity_id
_entity_poly.type
_entity_poly.pdbx_seq_one_letter_code
_entity_poly.pdbx_strand_id
1 'polypeptide(L)'
;MTAILARQPQGIPVGGQFAATTHAEPQITLPAGSSSVEDFVARRDAVRERRDEAHEQHEALDQLSQRLSVIGVAASILTKYPDAATLRIAENQDGENQFDAISITAADGSVQEHSDSDGGEWAEHEMTYNGPTIQEFVWDLDPRDDRWAHKVGEISGSRKLGNRYVDIDLQAALKASLPEEQNA
;
A
#
# COMPACT_ATOMS: atom_id res chain seq x y z
N MET A 1 49.85 -15.97 39.23
CA MET A 1 49.04 -16.82 38.34
C MET A 1 48.13 -17.65 39.21
N THR A 2 46.85 -17.31 39.28
CA THR A 2 45.89 -17.90 40.20
C THR A 2 44.86 -18.65 39.36
N ALA A 3 44.80 -19.97 39.49
CA ALA A 3 43.90 -20.83 38.72
C ALA A 3 42.48 -20.79 39.31
N ILE A 4 41.50 -20.44 38.47
CA ILE A 4 40.07 -20.50 38.82
C ILE A 4 39.62 -21.95 38.63
N LEU A 5 39.42 -22.66 39.74
CA LEU A 5 38.79 -23.97 39.80
C LEU A 5 37.30 -23.83 39.46
N ALA A 6 36.90 -24.34 38.29
CA ALA A 6 35.51 -24.43 37.87
C ALA A 6 34.71 -25.29 38.87
N ARG A 7 33.71 -24.66 39.52
CA ARG A 7 32.76 -25.35 40.40
C ARG A 7 31.75 -26.09 39.52
N GLN A 8 31.81 -27.42 39.51
CA GLN A 8 30.71 -28.24 39.02
C GLN A 8 29.51 -28.08 39.99
N PRO A 9 28.29 -27.80 39.49
CA PRO A 9 27.12 -27.84 40.35
C PRO A 9 26.84 -29.28 40.79
N GLN A 10 26.81 -29.48 42.11
CA GLN A 10 26.45 -30.72 42.77
C GLN A 10 24.94 -30.96 42.56
N GLY A 11 24.55 -32.04 41.88
CA GLY A 11 23.14 -32.44 41.85
C GLY A 11 22.60 -33.20 40.64
N ILE A 12 23.41 -33.78 39.76
CA ILE A 12 22.87 -34.71 38.75
C ILE A 12 23.00 -36.14 39.29
N PRO A 13 21.89 -36.83 39.63
CA PRO A 13 21.94 -38.23 40.03
C PRO A 13 22.43 -39.05 38.83
N VAL A 14 23.62 -39.63 38.98
CA VAL A 14 24.22 -40.54 38.00
C VAL A 14 23.51 -41.89 38.18
N GLY A 15 22.38 -42.08 37.52
CA GLY A 15 21.59 -43.30 37.67
C GLY A 15 20.14 -43.21 37.22
N GLY A 16 19.83 -42.47 36.16
CA GLY A 16 18.53 -42.58 35.50
C GLY A 16 18.58 -43.70 34.45
N GLN A 17 18.13 -44.90 34.81
CA GLN A 17 17.74 -45.87 33.78
C GLN A 17 16.56 -45.26 33.03
N PHE A 18 16.78 -44.82 31.79
CA PHE A 18 15.68 -44.59 30.86
C PHE A 18 14.99 -45.95 30.69
N ALA A 19 13.82 -46.11 31.32
CA ALA A 19 12.94 -47.21 30.98
C ALA A 19 12.72 -47.14 29.47
N ALA A 20 12.86 -48.27 28.78
CA ALA A 20 12.54 -48.35 27.36
C ALA A 20 11.04 -48.10 27.20
N THR A 21 10.64 -46.84 27.07
CA THR A 21 9.32 -46.48 26.60
C THR A 21 9.28 -46.86 25.14
N THR A 22 8.70 -48.02 24.86
CA THR A 22 8.28 -48.41 23.52
C THR A 22 7.24 -47.39 23.08
N HIS A 23 7.70 -46.30 22.48
CA HIS A 23 6.83 -45.35 21.80
C HIS A 23 6.24 -46.11 20.63
N ALA A 24 5.02 -46.64 20.81
CA ALA A 24 4.19 -47.00 19.68
C ALA A 24 3.94 -45.68 18.94
N GLU A 25 4.64 -45.47 17.84
CA GLU A 25 4.34 -44.36 16.95
C GLU A 25 2.85 -44.43 16.62
N PRO A 26 2.09 -43.33 16.77
CA PRO A 26 0.71 -43.33 16.33
C PRO A 26 0.73 -43.73 14.86
N GLN A 27 0.02 -44.80 14.50
CA GLN A 27 -0.22 -45.16 13.11
C GLN A 27 -1.04 -44.03 12.49
N ILE A 28 -0.35 -43.04 11.94
CA ILE A 28 -0.93 -42.01 11.09
C ILE A 28 -1.17 -42.70 9.75
N THR A 29 -2.33 -43.34 9.63
CA THR A 29 -2.83 -43.82 8.34
C THR A 29 -3.25 -42.60 7.54
N LEU A 30 -2.36 -42.08 6.71
CA LEU A 30 -2.73 -41.08 5.72
C LEU A 30 -3.76 -41.73 4.79
N PRO A 31 -4.97 -41.16 4.63
CA PRO A 31 -5.91 -41.65 3.64
C PRO A 31 -5.20 -41.60 2.28
N ALA A 32 -5.25 -42.70 1.53
CA ALA A 32 -4.76 -42.73 0.16
C ALA A 32 -5.61 -41.75 -0.66
N GLY A 33 -5.21 -40.49 -0.68
CA GLY A 33 -5.86 -39.45 -1.47
C GLY A 33 -5.54 -39.69 -2.93
N SER A 34 -6.25 -40.59 -3.58
CA SER A 34 -6.17 -40.79 -5.02
C SER A 34 -7.03 -39.73 -5.72
N SER A 35 -6.67 -38.46 -5.62
CA SER A 35 -7.00 -37.54 -6.71
C SER A 35 -6.08 -37.92 -7.86
N SER A 36 -6.65 -38.25 -9.02
CA SER A 36 -5.86 -38.45 -10.23
C SER A 36 -5.02 -37.18 -10.52
N VAL A 37 -3.97 -37.31 -11.33
CA VAL A 37 -3.19 -36.13 -11.76
C VAL A 37 -4.11 -35.15 -12.49
N GLU A 38 -5.07 -35.68 -13.25
CA GLU A 38 -6.12 -34.94 -13.94
C GLU A 38 -6.99 -34.14 -12.96
N ASP A 39 -7.46 -34.74 -11.87
CA ASP A 39 -8.23 -34.04 -10.84
C ASP A 39 -7.41 -32.94 -10.16
N PHE A 40 -6.12 -33.19 -9.90
CA PHE A 40 -5.23 -32.19 -9.32
C PHE A 40 -5.05 -30.99 -10.25
N VAL A 41 -4.81 -31.23 -11.55
CA VAL A 41 -4.68 -30.18 -12.56
C VAL A 41 -5.98 -29.38 -12.67
N ALA A 42 -7.14 -30.04 -12.75
CA ALA A 42 -8.43 -29.36 -12.80
C ALA A 42 -8.67 -28.47 -11.57
N ARG A 43 -8.33 -28.95 -10.36
CA ARG A 43 -8.44 -28.15 -9.13
C ARG A 43 -7.47 -26.97 -9.13
N ARG A 44 -6.23 -27.17 -9.58
CA ARG A 44 -5.24 -26.09 -9.68
C ARG A 44 -5.72 -25.00 -10.63
N ASP A 45 -6.27 -25.38 -11.77
CA ASP A 45 -6.71 -24.43 -12.79
C ASP A 45 -7.97 -23.67 -12.32
N ALA A 46 -8.90 -24.34 -11.63
CA ALA A 46 -10.04 -23.68 -10.97
C ALA A 46 -9.64 -22.75 -9.79
N VAL A 47 -8.49 -22.99 -9.14
CA VAL A 47 -7.93 -22.04 -8.15
C VAL A 47 -7.32 -20.83 -8.85
N ARG A 48 -6.65 -21.03 -9.99
CA ARG A 48 -6.07 -19.94 -10.78
C ARG A 48 -7.14 -19.00 -11.32
N GLU A 49 -8.20 -19.55 -11.91
CA GLU A 49 -9.33 -18.77 -12.42
C GLU A 49 -9.94 -17.88 -11.33
N ARG A 50 -10.28 -18.46 -10.16
CA ARG A 50 -10.80 -17.69 -9.02
C ARG A 50 -9.84 -16.63 -8.50
N ARG A 51 -8.53 -16.89 -8.53
CA ARG A 51 -7.51 -15.91 -8.15
C ARG A 51 -7.49 -14.75 -9.14
N ASP A 52 -7.57 -15.05 -10.43
CA ASP A 52 -7.53 -14.04 -11.48
C ASP A 52 -8.79 -13.16 -11.43
N GLU A 53 -9.98 -13.75 -11.23
CA GLU A 53 -11.23 -13.01 -10.98
C GLU A 53 -11.14 -12.11 -9.73
N ALA A 54 -10.62 -12.63 -8.62
CA ALA A 54 -10.45 -11.85 -7.39
C ALA A 54 -9.42 -10.71 -7.57
N HIS A 55 -8.40 -10.92 -8.41
CA HIS A 55 -7.41 -9.91 -8.73
C HIS A 55 -8.03 -8.76 -9.53
N GLU A 56 -8.84 -9.05 -10.55
CA GLU A 56 -9.56 -8.03 -11.33
C GLU A 56 -10.51 -7.21 -10.44
N GLN A 57 -11.25 -7.86 -9.54
CA GLN A 57 -12.12 -7.17 -8.58
C GLN A 57 -11.33 -6.26 -7.63
N HIS A 58 -10.18 -6.75 -7.15
CA HIS A 58 -9.29 -5.97 -6.31
C HIS A 58 -8.75 -4.75 -7.06
N GLU A 59 -8.28 -4.90 -8.30
CA GLU A 59 -7.79 -3.78 -9.12
C GLU A 59 -8.88 -2.74 -9.38
N ALA A 60 -10.14 -3.16 -9.55
CA ALA A 60 -11.25 -2.24 -9.74
C ALA A 60 -11.57 -1.44 -8.47
N LEU A 61 -11.58 -2.10 -7.30
CA LEU A 61 -11.76 -1.44 -6.00
C LEU A 61 -10.61 -0.49 -5.68
N ASP A 62 -9.38 -0.89 -5.99
CA ASP A 62 -8.18 -0.08 -5.79
C ASP A 62 -8.24 1.21 -6.62
N GLN A 63 -8.58 1.12 -7.91
CA GLN A 63 -8.80 2.30 -8.77
C GLN A 63 -9.92 3.21 -8.25
N LEU A 64 -11.00 2.63 -7.73
CA LEU A 64 -12.08 3.40 -7.13
C LEU A 64 -11.61 4.15 -5.89
N SER A 65 -10.86 3.47 -5.01
CA SER A 65 -10.27 4.06 -3.81
C SER A 65 -9.35 5.22 -4.17
N GLN A 66 -8.40 5.02 -5.09
CA GLN A 66 -7.47 6.06 -5.54
C GLN A 66 -8.22 7.28 -6.09
N ARG A 67 -9.28 7.09 -6.89
CA ARG A 67 -10.11 8.22 -7.37
C ARG A 67 -10.83 8.95 -6.25
N LEU A 68 -11.37 8.23 -5.28
CA LEU A 68 -12.01 8.85 -4.11
C LEU A 68 -10.99 9.64 -3.29
N SER A 69 -9.76 9.16 -3.16
CA SER A 69 -8.67 9.90 -2.51
C SER A 69 -8.33 11.18 -3.26
N VAL A 70 -8.25 11.16 -4.60
CA VAL A 70 -8.07 12.38 -5.43
C VAL A 70 -9.22 13.38 -5.26
N ILE A 71 -10.47 12.91 -5.21
CA ILE A 71 -11.64 13.77 -4.98
C ILE A 71 -11.61 14.36 -3.57
N GLY A 72 -11.31 13.53 -2.57
CA GLY A 72 -11.25 13.91 -1.16
C GLY A 72 -10.17 14.95 -0.87
N VAL A 73 -8.97 14.77 -1.44
CA VAL A 73 -7.89 15.75 -1.32
C VAL A 73 -8.25 17.05 -2.03
N ALA A 74 -8.86 17.00 -3.22
CA ALA A 74 -9.28 18.21 -3.94
C ALA A 74 -10.35 19.01 -3.18
N ALA A 75 -11.38 18.32 -2.66
CA ALA A 75 -12.43 18.95 -1.85
C ALA A 75 -11.84 19.62 -0.59
N SER A 76 -10.92 18.92 0.07
CA SER A 76 -10.26 19.40 1.28
C SER A 76 -9.41 20.64 0.99
N ILE A 77 -8.58 20.60 -0.05
CA ILE A 77 -7.73 21.74 -0.45
C ILE A 77 -8.60 22.94 -0.81
N LEU A 78 -9.62 22.76 -1.65
CA LEU A 78 -10.49 23.85 -2.09
C LEU A 78 -11.35 24.44 -0.97
N THR A 79 -11.58 23.70 0.12
CA THR A 79 -12.24 24.23 1.32
C THR A 79 -11.34 25.24 2.05
N LYS A 80 -10.03 24.97 2.12
CA LYS A 80 -9.05 25.83 2.81
C LYS A 80 -8.48 26.93 1.90
N TYR A 81 -8.27 26.63 0.62
CA TYR A 81 -7.71 27.50 -0.41
C TYR A 81 -8.68 27.55 -1.61
N PRO A 82 -9.74 28.39 -1.56
CA PRO A 82 -10.79 28.39 -2.58
C PRO A 82 -10.32 28.79 -3.99
N ASP A 83 -9.16 29.44 -4.10
CA ASP A 83 -8.52 29.87 -5.35
C ASP A 83 -7.44 28.90 -5.84
N ALA A 84 -7.18 27.81 -5.11
CA ALA A 84 -6.26 26.77 -5.54
C ALA A 84 -6.74 26.12 -6.85
N ALA A 85 -5.80 25.87 -7.74
CA ALA A 85 -6.05 25.22 -9.03
C ALA A 85 -5.36 23.88 -9.14
N THR A 86 -4.12 23.78 -8.64
CA THR A 86 -3.27 22.61 -8.84
C THR A 86 -2.64 22.14 -7.53
N LEU A 87 -2.69 20.83 -7.29
CA LEU A 87 -1.84 20.14 -6.33
C LEU A 87 -0.74 19.41 -7.09
N ARG A 88 0.52 19.70 -6.79
CA ARG A 88 1.66 18.94 -7.28
C ARG A 88 2.08 17.90 -6.26
N ILE A 89 2.24 16.66 -6.71
CA ILE A 89 2.81 15.56 -5.95
C ILE A 89 4.05 14.98 -6.65
N ALA A 90 4.95 14.34 -5.92
CA ALA A 90 6.15 13.70 -6.47
C ALA A 90 6.31 12.28 -5.95
N GLU A 91 6.75 11.35 -6.80
CA GLU A 91 7.09 10.00 -6.35
C GLU A 91 8.29 10.08 -5.39
N ASN A 92 8.13 9.53 -4.19
CA ASN A 92 9.17 9.55 -3.18
C ASN A 92 10.35 8.64 -3.57
N GLN A 93 11.55 8.97 -3.10
CA GLN A 93 12.78 8.26 -3.48
C GLN A 93 13.26 7.25 -2.44
N ASP A 94 12.52 7.09 -1.34
CA ASP A 94 12.87 6.21 -0.22
C ASP A 94 12.62 4.71 -0.52
N GLY A 95 11.91 4.40 -1.60
CA GLY A 95 11.58 3.05 -2.03
C GLY A 95 10.23 2.53 -1.54
N GLU A 96 9.44 3.34 -0.85
CA GLU A 96 8.11 2.96 -0.37
C GLU A 96 7.06 2.93 -1.51
N ASN A 97 7.39 3.50 -2.68
CA ASN A 97 6.49 3.65 -3.82
C ASN A 97 5.24 4.42 -3.43
N GLN A 98 5.45 5.63 -2.90
CA GLN A 98 4.38 6.55 -2.55
C GLN A 98 4.61 7.88 -3.26
N PHE A 99 3.61 8.75 -3.19
CA PHE A 99 3.74 10.14 -3.57
C PHE A 99 3.84 11.04 -2.34
N ASP A 100 4.55 12.14 -2.45
CA ASP A 100 4.58 13.22 -1.48
C ASP A 100 3.92 14.48 -2.02
N ALA A 101 3.17 15.18 -1.17
CA ALA A 101 2.58 16.47 -1.52
C ALA A 101 3.66 17.55 -1.55
N ILE A 102 3.85 18.19 -2.70
CA ILE A 102 4.94 19.15 -2.94
C ILE A 102 4.47 20.59 -2.89
N SER A 103 3.34 20.92 -3.53
CA SER A 103 2.85 22.30 -3.53
C SER A 103 1.40 22.42 -3.91
N ILE A 104 0.75 23.47 -3.41
CA ILE A 104 -0.55 23.95 -3.89
C ILE A 104 -0.33 25.27 -4.62
N THR A 105 -0.86 25.37 -5.84
CA THR A 105 -0.74 26.57 -6.68
C THR A 105 -2.12 27.08 -7.08
N ALA A 106 -2.33 28.40 -7.04
CA ALA A 106 -3.55 29.05 -7.50
C ALA A 106 -3.60 29.15 -9.04
N ALA A 107 -4.77 29.53 -9.58
CA ALA A 107 -4.98 29.62 -11.03
C ALA A 107 -4.09 30.65 -11.74
N ASP A 108 -3.57 31.65 -11.02
CA ASP A 108 -2.65 32.65 -11.55
C ASP A 108 -1.17 32.21 -11.49
N GLY A 109 -0.90 31.00 -11.00
CA GLY A 109 0.44 30.46 -10.82
C GLY A 109 1.12 30.83 -9.51
N SER A 110 0.44 31.57 -8.61
CA SER A 110 0.98 31.85 -7.28
C SER A 110 0.98 30.60 -6.39
N VAL A 111 2.07 30.40 -5.66
CA VAL A 111 2.24 29.27 -4.75
C VAL A 111 1.58 29.62 -3.41
N GLN A 112 0.63 28.79 -2.98
CA GLN A 112 -0.08 28.93 -1.71
C GLN A 112 0.63 28.15 -0.60
N GLU A 113 1.12 26.96 -0.92
CA GLU A 113 1.89 26.09 -0.02
C GLU A 113 2.99 25.39 -0.81
N HIS A 114 4.14 25.15 -0.18
CA HIS A 114 5.25 24.43 -0.78
C HIS A 114 6.04 23.66 0.28
N SER A 115 6.53 22.49 -0.09
CA SER A 115 7.56 21.77 0.63
C SER A 115 8.82 21.68 -0.22
N ASP A 116 9.95 22.02 0.40
CA ASP A 116 11.28 21.85 -0.19
C ASP A 116 11.78 20.38 -0.06
N SER A 117 11.08 19.53 0.70
CA SER A 117 11.43 18.13 1.01
C SER A 117 10.20 17.20 1.15
N ASP A 118 10.46 15.94 1.48
CA ASP A 118 9.58 14.78 1.71
C ASP A 118 8.30 15.07 2.55
N GLY A 119 7.35 15.82 1.98
CA GLY A 119 6.14 16.29 2.67
C GLY A 119 6.39 17.56 3.51
N GLY A 120 5.51 18.55 3.37
CA GLY A 120 5.53 19.76 4.20
C GLY A 120 4.58 19.59 5.39
N GLU A 121 4.84 20.29 6.51
CA GLU A 121 3.92 20.31 7.68
C GLU A 121 2.48 20.66 7.26
N TRP A 122 2.32 21.47 6.21
CA TRP A 122 1.01 21.83 5.65
C TRP A 122 0.21 20.61 5.15
N ALA A 123 0.88 19.57 4.64
CA ALA A 123 0.27 18.36 4.09
C ALA A 123 -0.12 17.35 5.17
N GLU A 124 0.53 17.41 6.34
CA GLU A 124 0.22 16.58 7.51
C GLU A 124 -0.87 17.18 8.40
N HIS A 125 -1.34 18.39 8.11
CA HIS A 125 -2.47 18.95 8.85
C HIS A 125 -3.77 18.20 8.50
N GLU A 126 -4.49 17.80 9.54
CA GLU A 126 -5.81 17.22 9.40
C GLU A 126 -6.74 18.20 8.65
N MET A 127 -7.41 17.69 7.61
CA MET A 127 -8.29 18.54 6.77
C MET A 127 -9.66 18.78 7.42
N THR A 128 -10.05 17.88 8.32
CA THR A 128 -11.20 18.00 9.21
C THR A 128 -10.81 17.41 10.57
N TYR A 129 -11.49 17.76 11.67
CA TYR A 129 -11.12 17.28 13.00
C TYR A 129 -11.11 15.74 13.08
N ASN A 130 -9.96 15.15 13.41
CA ASN A 130 -9.68 13.70 13.37
C ASN A 130 -9.89 13.07 11.98
N GLY A 131 -9.82 13.87 10.93
CA GLY A 131 -9.92 13.42 9.56
C GLY A 131 -8.55 13.12 8.96
N PRO A 132 -8.52 12.47 7.79
CA PRO A 132 -7.29 12.24 7.07
C PRO A 132 -6.61 13.55 6.67
N THR A 133 -5.29 13.48 6.59
CA THR A 133 -4.42 14.56 6.10
C THR A 133 -4.34 14.54 4.58
N ILE A 134 -3.79 15.59 3.97
CA ILE A 134 -3.51 15.61 2.51
C ILE A 134 -2.56 14.48 2.17
N GLN A 135 -1.51 14.32 2.98
CA GLN A 135 -0.45 13.36 2.76
C GLN A 135 -1.00 11.93 2.78
N GLU A 136 -1.91 11.60 3.70
CA GLU A 136 -2.56 10.28 3.74
C GLU A 136 -3.36 9.98 2.47
N PHE A 137 -4.12 10.95 1.93
CA PHE A 137 -4.81 10.75 0.64
C PHE A 137 -3.84 10.58 -0.53
N VAL A 138 -2.71 11.27 -0.51
CA VAL A 138 -1.71 11.20 -1.57
C VAL A 138 -0.97 9.85 -1.51
N TRP A 139 -0.75 9.29 -0.33
CA TRP A 139 -0.16 7.96 -0.14
C TRP A 139 -1.04 6.81 -0.64
N ASP A 140 -2.35 7.00 -0.76
CA ASP A 140 -3.24 6.00 -1.37
C ASP A 140 -2.99 5.83 -2.88
N LEU A 141 -2.36 6.80 -3.54
CA LEU A 141 -2.13 6.78 -4.98
C LEU A 141 -0.95 5.88 -5.33
N ASP A 142 -1.17 4.88 -6.18
CA ASP A 142 -0.09 3.98 -6.59
C ASP A 142 0.77 4.63 -7.69
N PRO A 143 2.08 4.86 -7.48
CA PRO A 143 2.96 5.39 -8.53
C PRO A 143 3.21 4.41 -9.68
N ARG A 144 2.71 3.18 -9.60
CA ARG A 144 2.71 2.19 -10.70
C ARG A 144 1.46 2.27 -11.58
N ASP A 145 0.38 2.88 -11.10
CA ASP A 145 -0.87 3.01 -11.84
C ASP A 145 -1.06 4.48 -12.26
N ASP A 146 -1.31 4.71 -13.54
CA ASP A 146 -1.53 6.06 -14.07
C ASP A 146 -3.01 6.32 -14.35
N ARG A 147 -3.86 5.29 -14.19
CA ARG A 147 -5.29 5.35 -14.53
C ARG A 147 -6.07 6.30 -13.63
N TRP A 148 -5.64 6.47 -12.37
CA TRP A 148 -6.27 7.41 -11.44
C TRP A 148 -6.10 8.87 -11.89
N ALA A 149 -4.99 9.21 -12.56
CA ALA A 149 -4.70 10.56 -13.03
C ALA A 149 -5.46 10.94 -14.32
N HIS A 150 -6.13 9.97 -14.95
CA HIS A 150 -6.82 10.20 -16.21
C HIS A 150 -7.86 11.34 -16.12
N LYS A 151 -7.67 12.39 -16.93
CA LYS A 151 -8.49 13.63 -16.98
C LYS A 151 -8.43 14.51 -15.73
N VAL A 152 -7.71 14.13 -14.69
CA VAL A 152 -7.60 14.90 -13.44
C VAL A 152 -6.19 15.38 -13.15
N GLY A 153 -5.17 14.83 -13.82
CA GLY A 153 -3.81 15.31 -13.66
C GLY A 153 -2.91 15.11 -14.87
N GLU A 154 -1.82 15.87 -14.90
CA GLU A 154 -0.75 15.78 -15.88
C GLU A 154 0.49 15.15 -15.22
N ILE A 155 0.96 14.04 -15.79
CA ILE A 155 2.17 13.36 -15.32
C ILE A 155 3.37 13.94 -16.07
N SER A 156 4.39 14.36 -15.34
CA SER A 156 5.65 14.85 -15.89
C SER A 156 6.87 14.18 -15.26
N GLY A 157 8.02 14.29 -15.94
CA GLY A 157 9.26 13.66 -15.50
C GLY A 157 9.37 12.17 -15.85
N SER A 158 10.26 11.45 -15.16
CA SER A 158 10.46 10.02 -15.40
C SER A 158 10.79 9.26 -14.13
N ARG A 159 10.09 8.13 -13.93
CA ARG A 159 10.38 7.20 -12.82
C ARG A 159 11.81 6.69 -12.83
N LYS A 160 12.39 6.46 -14.01
CA LYS A 160 13.80 5.99 -14.13
C LYS A 160 14.82 7.00 -13.60
N LEU A 161 14.45 8.28 -13.56
CA LEU A 161 15.30 9.37 -13.10
C LEU A 161 14.94 9.81 -11.67
N GLY A 162 13.99 9.15 -11.01
CA GLY A 162 13.54 9.48 -9.66
C GLY A 162 12.82 10.83 -9.54
N ASN A 163 12.37 11.42 -10.65
CA ASN A 163 11.80 12.76 -10.67
C ASN A 163 10.41 12.78 -11.31
N ARG A 164 9.57 11.82 -10.93
CA ARG A 164 8.19 11.74 -11.42
C ARG A 164 7.31 12.68 -10.62
N TYR A 165 6.58 13.55 -11.32
CA TYR A 165 5.62 14.48 -10.73
C TYR A 165 4.24 14.28 -11.33
N VAL A 166 3.21 14.59 -10.56
CA VAL A 166 1.84 14.70 -11.06
C VAL A 166 1.25 16.03 -10.62
N ASP A 167 0.75 16.78 -11.59
CA ASP A 167 0.01 18.03 -11.38
C ASP A 167 -1.48 17.72 -11.47
N ILE A 168 -2.15 17.66 -10.33
CA ILE A 168 -3.58 17.36 -10.21
C ILE A 168 -4.38 18.66 -10.33
N ASP A 169 -5.27 18.74 -11.32
CA ASP A 169 -6.28 19.79 -11.44
C ASP A 169 -7.40 19.53 -10.43
N LEU A 170 -7.49 20.40 -9.42
CA LEU A 170 -8.40 20.24 -8.29
C LEU A 170 -9.88 20.37 -8.72
N GLN A 171 -10.16 21.20 -9.72
CA GLN A 171 -11.53 21.40 -10.22
C GLN A 171 -11.96 20.26 -11.14
N ALA A 172 -11.03 19.72 -11.93
CA ALA A 172 -11.26 18.52 -12.73
C ALA A 172 -11.48 17.30 -11.84
N ALA A 173 -10.69 17.15 -10.77
CA ALA A 173 -10.83 16.10 -9.76
C ALA A 173 -12.25 16.08 -9.16
N LEU A 174 -12.77 17.22 -8.69
CA LEU A 174 -14.13 17.30 -8.12
C LEU A 174 -15.24 16.93 -9.11
N LYS A 175 -15.01 17.12 -10.41
CA LYS A 175 -15.98 16.82 -11.47
C LYS A 175 -15.81 15.42 -12.05
N ALA A 176 -14.78 14.69 -11.63
CA ALA A 176 -14.50 13.37 -12.14
C ALA A 176 -15.59 12.39 -11.68
N SER A 177 -16.30 11.82 -12.64
CA SER A 177 -17.26 10.75 -12.38
C SER A 177 -16.55 9.50 -11.86
N LEU A 178 -17.20 8.80 -10.94
CA LEU A 178 -16.71 7.49 -10.48
C LEU A 178 -16.74 6.49 -11.65
N PRO A 179 -15.85 5.48 -11.67
CA PRO A 179 -15.76 4.51 -12.77
C PRO A 179 -17.09 3.83 -13.13
N GLU A 180 -17.95 3.56 -12.14
CA GLU A 180 -19.26 2.92 -12.36
C GLU A 180 -20.23 3.80 -13.15
N GLU A 181 -20.11 5.13 -13.05
CA GLU A 181 -20.97 6.08 -13.77
C GLU A 181 -20.57 6.23 -15.25
N GLN A 182 -19.39 5.74 -15.65
CA GLN A 182 -18.89 5.85 -17.03
C GLN A 182 -19.36 4.68 -17.93
N ASN A 183 -19.90 3.61 -17.33
CA ASN A 183 -20.38 2.42 -18.03
C ASN A 183 -21.92 2.29 -18.06
N ALA A 184 -22.65 3.30 -17.57
CA ALA A 184 -24.12 3.40 -17.60
C ALA A 184 -24.59 4.32 -18.74
#